data_AF-J6J2G7-F1
#
_entry.id   AF-J6J2G7-F1
#
_cell.length_a   1.000
_cell.length_b   1.000
_cell.length_c   1.000
_cell.angle_alpha   90.00
_cell.angle_beta   90.00
_cell.angle_gamma   90.00
#
_symmetry.space_group_name_H-M   'P 1'
#
loop_
_entity.id
_entity.type
_entity.pdbx_description
1 polymer ?
#
loop_
_entity_poly.entity_id
_entity_poly.type
_entity_poly.pdbx_seq_one_letter_code
_entity_poly.pdbx_strand_id
1 'polypeptide(L)' 'MLWDIDHAGDRASLFFRATLDDGVLAVPPPGSPEIRR' A
#
# COMPACT_ATOMS: atom_id res chain seq x y z
N MET A 1 -6.11 3.08 -0.40
CA MET A 1 -5.65 2.97 -1.80
C MET A 1 -5.01 1.60 -1.97
N LEU A 2 -5.19 0.96 -3.12
CA LEU A 2 -4.49 -0.29 -3.44
C LEU A 2 -2.99 0.00 -3.49
N TRP A 3 -2.21 -0.76 -2.74
CA TRP A 3 -0.75 -0.70 -2.72
C TRP A 3 -0.19 -1.65 -3.78
N ASP A 4 -0.52 -2.94 -3.67
CA ASP A 4 -0.13 -4.00 -4.61
C ASP A 4 -1.05 -5.23 -4.40
N ILE A 5 -0.84 -6.27 -5.19
CA ILE A 5 -1.42 -7.60 -5.03
C ILE A 5 -0.29 -8.55 -4.61
N ASP A 6 -0.54 -9.43 -3.64
CA ASP A 6 0.43 -10.43 -3.21
C ASP A 6 0.64 -11.52 -4.28
N HIS A 7 1.52 -11.24 -5.24
CA HIS A 7 1.81 -12.13 -6.36
C HIS A 7 2.60 -13.38 -5.97
N ALA A 8 3.30 -13.35 -4.82
CA ALA A 8 4.06 -14.48 -4.30
C ALA A 8 3.20 -15.39 -3.40
N GLY A 9 2.09 -14.90 -2.87
CA GLY A 9 1.19 -15.60 -1.97
C GLY A 9 -0.18 -15.90 -2.57
N ASP A 10 -1.23 -15.54 -1.82
CA ASP A 10 -2.63 -15.87 -2.09
C ASP A 10 -3.33 -14.91 -3.06
N ARG A 11 -2.59 -13.96 -3.64
CA ARG A 11 -3.13 -12.83 -4.43
C ARG A 11 -4.06 -11.93 -3.62
N ALA A 12 -3.88 -11.83 -2.30
CA ALA A 12 -4.57 -10.83 -1.51
C ALA A 12 -4.21 -9.42 -1.98
N SER A 13 -5.21 -8.54 -1.99
CA SER A 13 -5.01 -7.12 -2.18
C SER A 13 -4.36 -6.53 -0.94
N LEU A 14 -3.34 -5.70 -1.13
CA LEU A 14 -2.67 -4.94 -0.09
C LEU A 14 -3.08 -3.48 -0.20
N PHE A 15 -3.38 -2.85 0.92
CA PHE A 15 -3.90 -1.50 0.99
C PHE A 15 -3.07 -0.63 1.93
N PHE A 16 -3.07 0.66 1.66
CA PHE A 16 -2.56 1.66 2.60
C PHE A 16 -3.51 2.87 2.65
N ARG A 17 -3.42 3.63 3.74
CA ARG A 17 -4.15 4.89 3.86
C ARG A 17 -3.38 5.98 3.13
N ALA A 18 -3.86 6.34 1.95
CA ALA A 18 -3.32 7.43 1.15
C ALA A 18 -3.77 8.78 1.73
N THR A 19 -2.83 9.72 1.82
CA THR A 19 -3.07 11.14 2.04
C THR A 19 -2.38 11.90 0.91
N LEU A 20 -3.10 12.83 0.29
CA LEU A 20 -2.52 13.75 -0.69
C LEU A 20 -2.23 15.06 0.04
N ASP A 21 -0.97 15.46 0.05
CA ASP A 21 -0.49 16.67 0.71
C ASP A 21 0.33 17.49 -0.29
N ASP A 22 -0.14 18.71 -0.61
CA ASP A 22 0.45 19.58 -1.63
C ASP A 22 0.74 18.89 -2.98
N GLY A 23 -0.13 17.96 -3.38
CA GLY A 23 0.02 17.19 -4.63
C GLY A 23 1.00 16.02 -4.54
N VAL A 24 1.57 15.75 -3.37
CA VAL A 24 2.47 14.62 -3.10
C VAL A 24 1.70 13.50 -2.39
N LEU A 25 1.88 12.28 -2.88
CA LEU A 25 1.42 11.06 -2.25
C LEU A 25 2.63 10.26 -1.77
N ALA A 26 2.80 10.15 -0.46
CA ALA A 26 3.82 9.29 0.14
C ALA A 26 3.35 7.82 0.10
N VAL A 27 4.04 7.00 -0.68
CA VAL A 27 3.75 5.56 -0.79
C VAL A 27 4.70 4.79 0.14
N PRO A 28 4.19 3.93 1.04
CA PRO A 28 5.03 3.18 1.96
C PRO A 28 5.88 2.12 1.23
N PRO A 29 7.13 1.87 1.65
CA PRO A 29 7.94 0.81 1.07
C PRO A 29 7.42 -0.58 1.45
N PRO A 30 7.83 -1.65 0.74
CA PRO A 30 7.45 -3.02 1.07
C PRO A 30 7.79 -3.40 2.53
N GLY A 31 6.89 -4.11 3.20
CA GLY A 31 7.07 -4.56 4.59
C GLY A 31 6.75 -3.51 5.66
N SER A 32 6.31 -2.31 5.26
CA SER A 32 5.95 -1.26 6.21
C SER A 32 4.66 -1.59 6.98
N PRO A 33 4.55 -1.19 8.26
CA PRO A 33 3.37 -1.47 9.09
C PRO A 33 2.12 -0.68 8.67
N GLU A 34 2.23 0.34 7.81
CA GLU A 34 1.06 1.02 7.25
C GLU A 34 0.34 0.21 6.18
N ILE A 35 1.01 -0.79 5.58
CA ILE A 35 0.40 -1.69 4.60
C ILE A 35 -0.47 -2.71 5.33
N ARG A 36 -1.73 -2.84 4.91
CA ARG A 36 -2.75 -3.71 5.49
C ARG A 36 -3.27 -4.67 4.42
N ARG A 37 -3.68 -5.86 4.82
CA ARG A 37 -4.46 -6.79 4.00
C ARG A 37 -5.96 -6.47 4.15
#